data_AF-A0A4P7Y8R5-F1
#
_entry.id   AF-A0A4P7Y8R5-F1
#
_cell.length_a   1.000
_cell.length_b   1.000
_cell.length_c   1.000
_cell.angle_alpha   90.00
_cell.angle_beta   90.00
_cell.angle_gamma   90.00
#
_symmetry.space_group_name_H-M   'P 1'
#
loop_
_entity.id
_entity.type
_entity.pdbx_description
1 polymer ?
#
loop_
_entity_poly.entity_id
_entity_poly.type
_entity_poly.pdbx_seq_one_letter_code
_entity_poly.pdbx_strand_id
1 'polypeptide(L)'
;MIEQWKTIQGYPDYAVSNLGRIKRLTTRTCAKAGSILKTPGRSKSRPYLSVDLCYPGGKRTELVHRLVAVAFLGEPPFPGAEVNHKDADRGNATASNLEWVTSSANQLHAYASGLQTAKGESNGQAKLSEIEVLEMRALHSESTVDIESLADRYGIHKRTALDVVTRRSWAHI
;
A
#
# COMPACT_ATOMS: atom_id res chain seq x y z
N MET A 1 -17.98 -21.57 0.07
CA MET A 1 -16.82 -22.07 0.84
C MET A 1 -17.18 -22.09 2.32
N ILE A 2 -16.75 -23.12 3.04
CA ILE A 2 -16.95 -23.21 4.50
C ILE A 2 -15.87 -22.35 5.19
N GLU A 3 -16.25 -21.66 6.27
CA GLU A 3 -15.30 -20.88 7.06
C GLU A 3 -14.37 -21.84 7.84
N GLN A 4 -13.07 -21.74 7.57
CA GLN A 4 -12.03 -22.53 8.22
C GLN A 4 -11.30 -21.66 9.23
N TRP A 5 -10.93 -22.22 10.38
CA TRP A 5 -10.25 -21.53 11.47
C TRP A 5 -8.90 -22.18 11.75
N LYS A 6 -7.85 -21.36 11.92
CA LYS A 6 -6.51 -21.80 12.31
C LYS A 6 -5.99 -20.97 13.48
N THR A 7 -5.18 -21.57 14.33
CA THR A 7 -4.50 -20.85 15.41
C THR A 7 -3.47 -19.87 14.85
N ILE A 8 -3.27 -18.77 15.55
CA ILE A 8 -2.30 -17.75 15.14
C ILE A 8 -0.96 -18.01 15.83
N GLN A 9 0.11 -18.13 15.06
CA GLN A 9 1.46 -18.33 15.59
C GLN A 9 1.88 -17.17 16.52
N GLY A 10 2.41 -17.49 17.69
CA GLY A 10 2.74 -16.52 18.74
C GLY A 10 1.54 -16.02 19.56
N TYR A 11 0.32 -16.39 19.19
CA TYR A 11 -0.93 -15.96 19.81
C TYR A 11 -1.87 -17.16 20.04
N PRO A 12 -1.51 -18.10 20.93
CA PRO A 12 -2.26 -19.35 21.13
C PRO A 12 -3.70 -19.14 21.60
N ASP A 13 -4.00 -17.99 22.21
CA ASP A 13 -5.33 -17.60 22.66
C ASP A 13 -6.28 -17.16 21.52
N TYR A 14 -5.81 -17.15 20.26
CA TYR A 14 -6.55 -16.58 19.14
C TYR A 14 -6.50 -17.49 17.91
N ALA A 15 -7.59 -17.44 17.13
CA ALA A 15 -7.69 -18.08 15.83
C ALA A 15 -8.11 -17.07 14.75
N VAL A 16 -7.60 -17.28 13.54
CA VAL A 16 -7.93 -16.51 12.33
C VAL A 16 -8.72 -17.40 11.38
N SER A 17 -9.73 -16.82 10.72
CA SER A 17 -10.51 -17.50 9.70
C SER A 17 -10.04 -17.19 8.28
N ASN A 18 -10.33 -18.08 7.34
CA ASN A 18 -10.09 -17.84 5.91
C ASN A 18 -10.90 -16.66 5.36
N LEU A 19 -11.90 -16.17 6.10
CA LEU A 19 -12.69 -14.99 5.77
C LEU A 19 -12.13 -13.69 6.39
N GLY A 20 -10.98 -13.74 7.06
CA GLY A 20 -10.37 -12.57 7.68
C GLY A 20 -10.98 -12.17 9.03
N ARG A 21 -11.68 -13.09 9.71
CA ARG A 21 -12.18 -12.86 11.07
C ARG A 21 -11.19 -13.41 12.08
N ILE A 22 -11.11 -12.77 13.25
CA ILE A 22 -10.29 -13.25 14.36
C ILE A 22 -11.20 -13.51 15.55
N LYS A 23 -11.06 -14.68 16.16
CA LYS A 23 -11.80 -15.06 17.36
C LYS A 23 -10.87 -15.41 18.50
N ARG A 24 -11.35 -15.22 19.72
CA ARG A 24 -10.68 -15.67 20.94
C ARG A 24 -10.96 -17.16 21.18
N LEU A 25 -9.96 -17.90 21.62
CA LEU A 25 -10.07 -19.32 21.98
C LEU A 25 -10.17 -19.54 23.50
N THR A 26 -9.62 -18.64 24.30
CA THR A 26 -9.60 -18.76 25.77
C THR A 26 -10.55 -17.78 26.44
N THR A 27 -11.11 -18.16 27.59
CA THR A 27 -11.93 -17.27 28.41
C THR A 27 -11.05 -16.55 29.43
N ARG A 28 -11.24 -15.24 29.58
CA ARG A 28 -10.65 -14.40 30.63
C ARG A 28 -11.77 -13.62 31.33
N THR A 29 -11.43 -12.92 32.40
CA THR A 29 -12.37 -12.23 33.29
C THR A 29 -13.48 -11.44 32.57
N CYS A 30 -13.12 -10.70 31.51
CA CYS A 30 -14.03 -9.87 30.72
C CYS A 30 -14.16 -10.30 29.24
N ALA A 31 -13.63 -11.47 28.85
CA ALA A 31 -13.63 -11.92 27.47
C ALA A 31 -13.96 -13.41 27.36
N LYS A 32 -14.94 -13.77 26.53
CA LYS A 32 -15.41 -15.15 26.37
C LYS A 32 -14.72 -15.84 25.20
N ALA A 33 -14.37 -17.12 25.36
CA ALA A 33 -14.00 -17.96 24.23
C ALA A 33 -15.09 -17.95 23.15
N GLY A 34 -14.69 -17.97 21.88
CA GLY A 34 -15.58 -17.87 20.73
C GLY A 34 -15.94 -16.46 20.30
N SER A 35 -15.68 -15.42 21.11
CA SER A 35 -15.98 -14.04 20.72
C SER A 35 -15.13 -13.60 19.54
N ILE A 36 -15.76 -13.05 18.51
CA ILE A 36 -15.07 -12.41 17.37
C ILE A 36 -14.56 -11.03 17.82
N LEU A 37 -13.29 -10.77 17.57
CA LEU A 37 -12.67 -9.49 17.89
C LEU A 37 -13.16 -8.42 16.91
N LYS A 38 -13.44 -7.23 17.44
CA LYS A 38 -13.71 -6.06 16.60
C LYS A 38 -12.41 -5.58 15.98
N THR A 39 -12.39 -5.51 14.66
CA THR A 39 -11.36 -4.78 13.91
C THR A 39 -11.75 -3.30 13.86
N PRO A 40 -10.90 -2.36 14.28
CA PRO A 40 -11.16 -0.94 14.11
C PRO A 40 -11.43 -0.60 12.64
N GLY A 41 -12.25 0.43 12.40
CA GLY A 41 -12.52 0.92 11.06
C GLY A 41 -11.25 1.39 10.34
N ARG A 42 -11.23 1.26 9.01
CA ARG A 42 -10.14 1.77 8.17
C ARG A 42 -10.20 3.30 8.07
N SER A 43 -9.04 3.93 7.97
CA SER A 43 -8.90 5.36 7.72
C SER A 43 -7.75 5.63 6.77
N LYS A 44 -7.55 6.89 6.35
CA LYS A 44 -6.38 7.27 5.52
C LYS A 44 -5.06 6.98 6.23
N SER A 45 -5.00 7.13 7.56
CA SER A 45 -3.79 6.81 8.36
C SER A 45 -3.65 5.33 8.71
N ARG A 46 -4.73 4.55 8.65
CA ARG A 46 -4.75 3.10 8.90
C ARG A 46 -5.55 2.40 7.79
N PRO A 47 -4.95 2.22 6.60
CA PRO A 47 -5.69 1.78 5.42
C PRO A 47 -6.00 0.27 5.43
N TYR A 48 -5.41 -0.50 6.34
CA TYR A 48 -5.59 -1.94 6.46
C TYR A 48 -6.40 -2.31 7.71
N LEU A 49 -7.15 -3.41 7.62
CA LEU A 49 -7.74 -4.03 8.80
C LEU A 49 -6.63 -4.47 9.77
N SER A 50 -6.79 -4.07 11.03
CA SER A 50 -5.88 -4.44 12.11
C SER A 50 -6.66 -4.94 13.32
N VAL A 51 -6.00 -5.70 14.18
CA VAL A 51 -6.55 -6.21 15.43
C VAL A 51 -5.49 -6.07 16.49
N ASP A 52 -5.88 -5.85 17.74
CA ASP A 52 -4.94 -5.96 18.83
C ASP A 52 -5.01 -7.33 19.50
N LEU A 53 -3.86 -8.01 19.57
CA LEU A 53 -3.73 -9.31 20.19
C LEU A 53 -2.89 -9.22 21.46
N CYS A 54 -3.33 -9.94 22.50
CA CYS A 54 -2.56 -10.09 23.73
C CYS A 54 -1.61 -11.30 23.59
N TYR A 55 -0.41 -11.16 24.12
CA TYR A 55 0.59 -12.22 24.22
C TYR A 55 1.25 -12.13 25.62
N PRO A 56 2.04 -13.11 26.06
CA PRO A 56 2.61 -13.09 27.41
C PRO A 56 3.39 -11.82 27.76
N GLY A 57 4.01 -11.17 26.78
CA GLY A 57 4.78 -9.93 26.95
C GLY A 57 3.98 -8.62 26.77
N GLY A 58 2.65 -8.68 26.57
CA GLY A 58 1.82 -7.48 26.47
C GLY A 58 0.76 -7.56 25.36
N LYS A 59 0.56 -6.43 24.67
CA LYS A 59 -0.44 -6.28 23.61
C LYS A 59 0.24 -5.70 22.35
N ARG A 60 -0.07 -6.25 21.18
CA ARG A 60 0.47 -5.78 19.90
C ARG A 60 -0.63 -5.68 18.86
N THR A 61 -0.59 -4.62 18.06
CA THR A 61 -1.47 -4.48 16.90
C THR A 61 -0.91 -5.29 15.73
N GLU A 62 -1.73 -6.17 15.18
CA GLU A 62 -1.42 -7.03 14.04
C GLU A 62 -2.30 -6.69 12.83
N LEU A 63 -1.76 -6.88 11.63
CA LEU A 63 -2.48 -6.69 10.38
C LEU A 63 -3.25 -7.97 10.03
N VAL A 64 -4.56 -7.86 9.85
CA VAL A 64 -5.44 -9.03 9.65
C VAL A 64 -5.05 -9.82 8.41
N HIS A 65 -4.80 -9.15 7.29
CA HIS A 65 -4.41 -9.81 6.04
C HIS A 65 -3.08 -10.59 6.19
N ARG A 66 -2.13 -10.12 7.01
CA ARG A 66 -0.89 -10.87 7.26
C ARG A 66 -1.13 -12.13 8.09
N LEU A 67 -1.98 -12.03 9.12
CA LEU A 67 -2.36 -13.20 9.93
C LEU A 67 -3.06 -14.26 9.07
N VAL A 68 -3.95 -13.84 8.18
CA VAL A 68 -4.63 -14.73 7.23
C VAL A 68 -3.63 -15.34 6.25
N ALA A 69 -2.75 -14.53 5.65
CA ALA A 69 -1.76 -15.02 4.71
C ALA A 69 -0.85 -16.08 5.34
N VAL A 70 -0.28 -15.80 6.52
CA VAL A 70 0.57 -16.76 7.23
C VAL A 70 -0.19 -18.05 7.57
N ALA A 71 -1.43 -17.94 8.04
CA ALA A 71 -2.22 -19.11 8.42
C ALA A 71 -2.66 -19.99 7.22
N PHE A 72 -3.04 -19.38 6.10
CA PHE A 72 -3.67 -20.10 4.97
C PHE A 72 -2.77 -20.28 3.75
N LEU A 73 -1.84 -19.37 3.50
CA LEU A 73 -0.85 -19.45 2.43
C LEU A 73 0.51 -19.95 2.94
N GLY A 74 0.73 -19.96 4.25
CA GLY A 74 1.98 -20.36 4.88
C GLY A 74 2.93 -19.18 5.12
N GLU A 75 4.10 -19.51 5.66
CA GLU A 75 5.18 -18.54 5.90
C GLU A 75 5.59 -17.84 4.60
N PRO A 76 6.12 -16.60 4.68
CA PRO A 76 6.57 -15.87 3.50
C PRO A 76 7.59 -16.70 2.70
N PRO A 77 7.35 -16.93 1.40
CA PRO A 77 8.18 -17.85 0.61
C PRO A 77 9.58 -17.31 0.31
N PHE A 78 9.81 -16.01 0.49
CA PHE A 78 11.10 -15.36 0.28
C PHE A 78 11.27 -14.11 1.18
N PRO A 79 12.52 -13.68 1.45
CA PRO A 79 12.79 -12.46 2.22
C PRO A 79 12.17 -11.22 1.56
N GLY A 80 11.49 -10.40 2.37
CA GLY A 80 10.84 -9.19 1.87
C GLY A 80 9.54 -9.43 1.08
N ALA A 81 8.96 -10.63 1.14
CA ALA A 81 7.64 -10.87 0.59
C ALA A 81 6.57 -10.03 1.30
N GLU A 82 5.71 -9.40 0.50
CA GLU A 82 4.58 -8.59 0.92
C GLU A 82 3.27 -9.31 0.58
N VAL A 83 2.22 -9.05 1.35
CA VAL A 83 0.89 -9.57 1.06
C VAL A 83 0.16 -8.60 0.12
N ASN A 84 -0.16 -9.05 -1.09
CA ASN A 84 -1.01 -8.33 -2.03
C ASN A 84 -2.47 -8.73 -1.88
N HIS A 85 -3.37 -7.78 -2.14
CA HIS A 85 -4.81 -8.02 -2.27
C HIS A 85 -5.13 -8.01 -3.77
N LYS A 86 -5.57 -9.15 -4.31
CA LYS A 86 -5.80 -9.32 -5.76
C LYS A 86 -6.87 -8.39 -6.32
N ASP A 87 -7.87 -8.04 -5.51
CA ASP A 87 -8.92 -7.09 -5.85
C ASP A 87 -8.57 -5.61 -5.55
N ALA A 88 -7.36 -5.34 -5.05
CA ALA A 88 -6.91 -4.03 -4.57
C ALA A 88 -7.72 -3.42 -3.40
N ASP A 89 -8.69 -4.15 -2.80
CA ASP A 89 -9.39 -3.70 -1.60
C ASP A 89 -8.70 -4.20 -0.33
N ARG A 90 -8.05 -3.27 0.37
CA ARG A 90 -7.39 -3.48 1.68
C ARG A 90 -8.35 -3.89 2.82
N GLY A 91 -9.65 -3.89 2.56
CA GLY A 91 -10.70 -4.38 3.46
C GLY A 91 -11.03 -5.85 3.26
N ASN A 92 -10.70 -6.43 2.10
CA ASN A 92 -10.97 -7.82 1.78
C ASN A 92 -9.79 -8.73 2.15
N ALA A 93 -9.69 -9.05 3.43
CA ALA A 93 -8.65 -9.93 3.95
C ALA A 93 -8.97 -11.44 3.80
N THR A 94 -9.79 -11.84 2.82
CA THR A 94 -10.11 -13.26 2.59
C THR A 94 -8.89 -14.00 2.02
N ALA A 95 -8.62 -15.22 2.49
CA ALA A 95 -7.42 -15.97 2.10
C ALA A 95 -7.31 -16.17 0.57
N SER A 96 -8.44 -16.36 -0.13
CA SER A 96 -8.48 -16.49 -1.59
C SER A 96 -8.06 -15.21 -2.33
N ASN A 97 -8.30 -14.04 -1.72
CA ASN A 97 -7.96 -12.72 -2.25
C ASN A 97 -6.51 -12.31 -1.97
N LEU A 98 -5.79 -13.06 -1.13
CA LEU A 98 -4.42 -12.74 -0.76
C LEU A 98 -3.40 -13.56 -1.55
N GLU A 99 -2.21 -13.01 -1.70
CA GLU A 99 -1.05 -13.67 -2.29
C GLU A 99 0.25 -13.03 -1.79
N TRP A 100 1.34 -13.81 -1.79
CA TRP A 100 2.68 -13.31 -1.50
C TRP A 100 3.32 -12.79 -2.78
N VAL A 101 3.79 -11.55 -2.76
CA VAL A 101 4.44 -10.90 -3.91
C VAL A 101 5.71 -10.17 -3.49
N THR A 102 6.54 -9.81 -4.46
CA THR A 102 7.66 -8.90 -4.23
C THR A 102 7.14 -7.47 -4.11
N SER A 103 7.89 -6.60 -3.43
CA SER A 103 7.55 -5.17 -3.34
C SER A 103 7.39 -4.52 -4.72
N SER A 104 8.25 -4.88 -5.69
CA SER A 104 8.16 -4.40 -7.08
C SER A 104 6.86 -4.81 -7.78
N ALA A 105 6.42 -6.07 -7.62
CA ALA A 105 5.17 -6.56 -8.19
C ALA A 105 3.96 -5.91 -7.51
N ASN A 106 4.02 -5.69 -6.19
CA ASN A 106 2.98 -4.99 -5.44
C ASN A 106 2.81 -3.54 -5.90
N GLN A 107 3.92 -2.83 -6.14
CA GLN A 107 3.90 -1.47 -6.68
C GLN A 107 3.33 -1.42 -8.10
N LEU A 108 3.73 -2.36 -8.97
CA LEU A 108 3.19 -2.46 -10.32
C LEU A 108 1.69 -2.75 -10.31
N HIS A 109 1.23 -3.65 -9.44
CA HIS A 109 -0.18 -3.92 -9.24
C HIS A 109 -0.92 -2.67 -8.75
N ALA A 110 -0.39 -1.95 -7.75
CA ALA A 110 -0.98 -0.71 -7.27
C ALA A 110 -1.09 0.37 -8.35
N TYR A 111 -0.10 0.47 -9.24
CA TYR A 111 -0.16 1.35 -10.42
C TYR A 111 -1.26 0.90 -11.39
N ALA A 112 -1.29 -0.38 -11.76
CA ALA A 112 -2.29 -0.95 -12.67
C ALA A 112 -3.73 -0.84 -12.14
N SER A 113 -3.92 -0.99 -10.83
CA SER A 113 -5.22 -0.83 -10.16
C SER A 113 -5.63 0.63 -9.90
N GLY A 114 -4.82 1.60 -10.33
CA GLY A 114 -5.12 3.03 -10.16
C GLY A 114 -5.03 3.54 -8.72
N LEU A 115 -4.36 2.82 -7.83
CA LEU A 115 -4.15 3.24 -6.44
C LEU A 115 -3.09 4.35 -6.32
N GLN A 116 -2.21 4.49 -7.32
CA GLN A 116 -1.29 5.61 -7.43
C GLN A 116 -1.92 6.74 -8.25
N THR A 117 -2.42 7.76 -7.56
CA THR A 117 -3.11 8.90 -8.18
C THR A 117 -2.26 10.17 -8.25
N ALA A 118 -1.18 10.24 -7.47
CA ALA A 118 -0.32 11.41 -7.43
C ALA A 118 0.52 11.51 -8.72
N LYS A 119 0.20 12.52 -9.54
CA LYS A 119 0.88 12.85 -10.80
C LYS A 119 1.03 14.36 -10.95
N GLY A 120 2.05 14.78 -11.70
CA GLY A 120 2.32 16.21 -11.89
C GLY A 120 2.50 16.91 -10.55
N GLU A 121 1.82 18.03 -10.36
CA GLU A 121 1.92 18.87 -9.16
C GLU A 121 1.40 18.20 -7.89
N SER A 122 0.50 17.21 -8.02
CA SER A 122 -0.01 16.45 -6.87
C SER A 122 1.02 15.45 -6.31
N ASN A 123 2.14 15.23 -7.00
CA ASN A 123 3.26 14.48 -6.48
C ASN A 123 4.06 15.35 -5.50
N GLY A 124 4.18 14.93 -4.24
CA GLY A 124 4.90 15.69 -3.20
C GLY A 124 6.41 15.85 -3.45
N GLN A 125 6.98 15.18 -4.46
CA GLN A 125 8.36 15.38 -4.93
C GLN A 125 8.45 16.20 -6.22
N ALA A 126 7.33 16.72 -6.73
CA ALA A 126 7.32 17.58 -7.91
C ALA A 126 8.06 18.88 -7.62
N LYS A 127 8.99 19.22 -8.51
CA LYS A 127 9.75 20.48 -8.46
C LYS A 127 9.13 21.60 -9.29
N LEU A 128 8.09 21.28 -10.05
CA LEU A 128 7.44 22.16 -11.01
C LEU A 128 5.93 22.09 -10.80
N SER A 129 5.25 23.16 -11.12
CA SER A 129 3.80 23.28 -11.26
C SER A 129 3.37 23.08 -12.71
N GLU A 130 2.07 22.87 -12.93
CA GLU A 130 1.53 22.75 -14.30
C GLU A 130 1.79 24.00 -15.14
N ILE A 131 1.73 25.19 -14.52
CA ILE A 131 1.97 26.47 -15.19
C ILE A 131 3.43 26.57 -15.66
N GLU A 132 4.38 26.25 -14.80
CA GLU A 132 5.81 26.28 -15.14
C GLU A 132 6.13 25.28 -16.28
N VAL A 133 5.48 24.11 -16.29
CA VAL A 133 5.64 23.13 -17.36
C VAL A 133 5.13 23.67 -18.71
N LEU A 134 3.99 24.36 -18.72
CA LEU A 134 3.45 24.98 -19.94
C LEU A 134 4.36 26.10 -20.44
N GLU A 135 4.86 26.95 -19.55
CA GLU A 135 5.81 28.01 -19.88
C GLU A 135 7.10 27.45 -20.48
N MET A 136 7.69 26.44 -19.85
CA MET A 136 8.92 25.79 -20.34
C MET A 136 8.74 25.22 -21.75
N ARG A 137 7.58 24.60 -22.03
CA ARG A 137 7.27 24.05 -23.34
C ARG A 137 7.06 25.14 -24.39
N ALA A 138 6.38 26.24 -24.04
CA ALA A 138 6.20 27.39 -24.91
C ALA A 138 7.55 28.01 -25.28
N LEU A 139 8.38 28.35 -24.28
CA LEU A 139 9.71 28.94 -24.47
C LEU A 139 10.64 28.08 -25.32
N HIS A 140 10.58 26.75 -25.16
CA HIS A 140 11.35 25.82 -25.99
C HIS A 140 10.81 25.73 -27.42
N SER A 141 9.50 25.72 -27.61
CA SER A 141 8.87 25.64 -28.92
C SER A 141 9.15 26.86 -29.79
N GLU A 142 9.26 28.03 -29.18
CA GLU A 142 9.65 29.29 -29.84
C GLU A 142 11.16 29.37 -30.11
N SER A 143 11.94 28.36 -29.69
CA SER A 143 13.41 28.34 -29.74
C SER A 143 14.06 29.55 -29.04
N THR A 144 13.33 30.18 -28.12
CA THR A 144 13.74 31.41 -27.43
C THR A 144 14.82 31.14 -26.37
N VAL A 145 14.81 29.94 -25.80
CA VAL A 145 15.68 29.56 -24.69
C VAL A 145 16.17 28.13 -24.88
N ASP A 146 17.47 27.90 -24.67
CA ASP A 146 18.06 26.57 -24.70
C ASP A 146 17.79 25.79 -23.40
N ILE A 147 18.02 24.48 -23.43
CA ILE A 147 17.66 23.59 -22.31
C ILE A 147 18.47 23.92 -21.03
N GLU A 148 19.72 24.39 -21.17
CA GLU A 148 20.57 24.73 -20.01
C GLU A 148 20.02 25.98 -19.31
N SER A 149 19.69 27.03 -20.07
CA SER A 149 19.08 28.24 -19.51
C SER A 149 17.71 27.97 -18.87
N LEU A 150 16.91 27.05 -19.43
CA LEU A 150 15.66 26.60 -18.79
C LEU A 150 15.94 25.86 -17.47
N ALA A 151 16.95 25.00 -17.43
CA ALA A 151 17.31 24.26 -16.23
C ALA A 151 17.72 25.21 -15.09
N ASP A 152 18.57 26.19 -15.38
CA ASP A 152 19.02 27.19 -14.41
C ASP A 152 17.87 28.09 -13.93
N ARG A 153 17.02 28.54 -14.86
CA ARG A 153 15.88 29.42 -14.53
C ARG A 153 14.91 28.80 -13.54
N TYR A 154 14.62 27.51 -13.68
CA TYR A 154 13.69 26.79 -12.81
C TYR A 154 14.39 25.99 -11.69
N GLY A 155 15.72 26.09 -11.57
CA GLY A 155 16.49 25.39 -10.52
C GLY A 155 16.41 23.87 -10.60
N ILE A 156 16.25 23.32 -11.81
CA ILE A 156 16.12 21.87 -12.05
C ILE A 156 17.34 21.35 -12.81
N HIS A 157 17.55 20.03 -12.76
CA HIS A 157 18.62 19.42 -13.55
C HIS A 157 18.27 19.46 -15.05
N LYS A 158 19.26 19.69 -15.92
CA LYS A 158 19.06 19.75 -17.38
C LYS A 158 18.32 18.55 -17.97
N ARG A 159 18.52 17.36 -17.40
CA ARG A 159 17.79 16.16 -17.81
C ARG A 159 16.29 16.27 -17.52
N THR A 160 15.93 16.84 -16.37
CA THR A 160 14.53 17.10 -16.01
C THR A 160 13.92 18.11 -16.97
N ALA A 161 14.64 19.20 -17.29
CA ALA A 161 14.18 20.17 -18.28
C ALA A 161 13.94 19.52 -19.65
N LEU A 162 14.89 18.70 -20.13
CA LEU A 162 14.73 17.93 -21.37
C LEU A 162 13.52 17.00 -21.33
N ASP A 163 13.32 16.23 -20.25
CA ASP A 163 12.21 15.29 -20.15
C ASP A 163 10.84 15.99 -20.07
N VAL A 164 10.77 17.22 -19.55
CA VAL A 164 9.56 18.07 -19.53
C VAL A 164 9.22 18.58 -20.93
N VAL A 165 10.20 19.15 -21.64
CA VAL A 165 9.96 19.74 -22.98
C VAL A 165 9.71 18.68 -24.04
N THR A 166 10.33 17.50 -23.92
CA THR A 166 10.11 16.34 -24.81
C THR A 166 8.89 15.50 -24.44
N ARG A 167 8.10 15.93 -23.43
CA ARG A 167 6.90 15.22 -22.93
C ARG A 167 7.16 13.78 -22.44
N ARG A 168 8.39 13.43 -22.09
CA ARG A 168 8.72 12.15 -21.43
C ARG A 168 8.25 12.13 -19.98
N SER A 169 8.28 13.29 -19.33
CA SER A 169 7.62 13.55 -18.05
C SER A 169 6.47 14.54 -18.26
N TRP A 170 5.56 14.61 -17.29
CA TRP A 170 4.37 15.47 -17.39
C TRP A 170 3.52 15.24 -18.65
N ALA A 171 3.46 14.01 -19.17
CA ALA A 171 2.76 13.67 -20.41
C ALA A 171 1.23 13.88 -20.37
N HIS A 172 0.67 14.08 -19.17
CA HIS A 172 -0.76 14.36 -18.96
C HIS A 172 -1.12 15.85 -19.15
N ILE A 173 -0.11 16.71 -19.22
CA ILE A 173 -0.18 18.12 -19.64
C ILE A 173 0.26 18.17 -21.10
#